data_AF-A0A0P0YQN0-F1
#
_entry.id   AF-A0A0P0YQN0-F1
#
_cell.length_a   1.000
_cell.length_b   1.000
_cell.length_c   1.000
_cell.angle_alpha   90.00
_cell.angle_beta   90.00
_cell.angle_gamma   90.00
#
_symmetry.space_group_name_H-M   'P 1'
#
loop_
_entity.id
_entity.type
_entity.pdbx_description
1 polymer ?
#
loop_
_entity_poly.entity_id
_entity_poly.type
_entity_poly.pdbx_seq_one_letter_code
_entity_poly.pdbx_strand_id
1 'polypeptide(L)'
;MNWQLISFFGDSTVLLPSAAALFIVLMLRKTSRLLAWQWSLLFGITGAIVCASKLAFMGWGLGIRELDYTGFSGHSALSAAFWPIFLWLLSARFSAGLQKAAVATGYILAAVVGYSRLVIHAHSVSEVIAGLLLGAAGSALFLVLQKRTSDPESVNISWGGVACLVMVPLILLHSGSKAPTQSLLGQIATAVGPLDKPFTRTDLHKQAW
;
A
#
# COMPACT_ATOMS: atom_id res chain seq x y z
N MET A 1 4.33 2.70 23.36
CA MET A 1 3.68 3.03 22.07
C MET A 1 3.28 1.72 21.40
N ASN A 2 2.02 1.54 21.01
CA ASN A 2 1.56 0.27 20.45
C ASN A 2 1.90 0.21 18.95
N TRP A 3 3.07 -0.33 18.61
CA TRP A 3 3.56 -0.47 17.23
C TRP A 3 2.64 -1.31 16.34
N GLN A 4 1.80 -2.18 16.92
CA GLN A 4 0.82 -2.93 16.16
C GLN A 4 -0.28 -2.02 15.61
N LEU A 5 -0.76 -1.04 16.40
CA LEU A 5 -1.74 -0.05 15.93
C LEU A 5 -1.19 0.80 14.78
N ILE A 6 0.09 1.16 14.83
CA ILE A 6 0.74 1.89 13.74
C ILE A 6 0.80 1.01 12.47
N SER A 7 1.17 -0.26 12.62
CA SER A 7 1.20 -1.19 11.49
C SER A 7 -0.18 -1.40 10.84
N PHE A 8 -1.29 -1.20 11.56
CA PHE A 8 -2.64 -1.31 10.98
C PHE A 8 -2.92 -0.27 9.89
N PHE A 9 -2.26 0.90 9.92
CA PHE A 9 -2.34 1.88 8.83
C PHE A 9 -1.69 1.40 7.52
N GLY A 10 -0.97 0.27 7.55
CA GLY A 10 -0.46 -0.43 6.37
C GLY A 10 -1.12 -1.77 6.10
N ASP A 11 -2.07 -2.19 6.93
CA ASP A 11 -2.69 -3.50 6.78
C ASP A 11 -3.64 -3.51 5.59
N SER A 12 -3.65 -4.61 4.85
CA SER A 12 -4.56 -4.80 3.71
C SER A 12 -6.02 -4.83 4.16
N THR A 13 -6.34 -5.19 5.41
CA THR A 13 -7.71 -5.11 5.96
C THR A 13 -8.24 -3.70 6.05
N VAL A 14 -7.36 -2.70 6.20
CA VAL A 14 -7.74 -1.29 6.25
C VAL A 14 -7.61 -0.67 4.87
N LEU A 15 -6.47 -0.90 4.22
CA LEU A 15 -6.14 -0.25 2.95
C LEU A 15 -6.99 -0.74 1.78
N LEU A 16 -7.30 -2.04 1.66
CA LEU A 16 -8.10 -2.54 0.53
C LEU A 16 -9.56 -2.06 0.59
N PRO A 17 -10.27 -2.13 1.74
CA PRO A 17 -11.62 -1.57 1.81
C PRO A 17 -11.64 -0.05 1.68
N SER A 18 -10.64 0.66 2.26
CA SER A 18 -10.53 2.12 2.09
C SER A 18 -10.26 2.49 0.62
N ALA A 19 -9.46 1.68 -0.08
CA ALA A 19 -9.23 1.80 -1.51
C ALA A 19 -10.51 1.57 -2.32
N ALA A 20 -11.30 0.55 -1.98
CA ALA A 20 -12.59 0.29 -2.62
C ALA A 20 -13.58 1.45 -2.37
N ALA A 21 -13.66 1.97 -1.15
CA ALA A 21 -14.49 3.12 -0.82
C ALA A 21 -14.08 4.36 -1.64
N LEU A 22 -12.77 4.62 -1.74
CA LEU A 22 -12.23 5.70 -2.58
C LEU A 22 -12.62 5.53 -4.05
N PHE A 23 -12.44 4.33 -4.60
CA PHE A 23 -12.83 4.03 -5.97
C PHE A 23 -14.33 4.29 -6.21
N ILE A 24 -15.20 3.80 -5.32
CA ILE A 24 -16.65 3.97 -5.42
C ILE A 24 -17.03 5.46 -5.37
N VAL A 25 -16.54 6.20 -4.38
CA VAL A 25 -16.83 7.64 -4.22
C VAL A 25 -16.43 8.43 -5.47
N LEU A 26 -15.27 8.13 -6.05
CA LEU A 26 -14.81 8.76 -7.29
C LEU A 26 -15.57 8.27 -8.53
N MET A 27 -16.05 7.03 -8.57
CA MET A 27 -16.83 6.48 -9.70
C MET A 27 -18.25 7.05 -9.81
N LEU A 28 -18.85 7.41 -8.67
CA LEU A 28 -20.20 7.99 -8.60
C LEU A 28 -20.31 9.34 -9.34
N ARG A 29 -19.20 10.04 -9.52
CA ARG A 29 -19.14 11.31 -10.25
C ARG A 29 -18.51 11.13 -11.63
N LYS A 30 -19.23 11.50 -12.70
CA LYS A 30 -18.74 11.37 -14.09
C LYS A 30 -17.38 12.05 -14.31
N THR A 31 -17.19 13.23 -13.73
CA THR A 31 -15.97 14.05 -13.89
C THR A 31 -14.72 13.44 -13.25
N SER A 32 -14.87 12.55 -12.26
CA SER A 32 -13.75 11.92 -11.55
C SER A 32 -13.50 10.45 -11.92
N ARG A 33 -14.24 9.88 -12.89
CA ARG A 33 -14.11 8.46 -13.28
C ARG A 33 -12.73 8.13 -13.82
N LEU A 34 -12.18 9.00 -14.68
CA LEU A 34 -10.83 8.79 -15.22
C LEU A 34 -9.79 8.78 -14.09
N LEU A 35 -9.92 9.71 -13.15
CA LEU A 35 -9.07 9.79 -11.97
C LEU A 35 -9.15 8.51 -11.14
N ALA A 36 -10.36 7.98 -10.88
CA ALA A 36 -10.52 6.74 -10.13
C ALA A 36 -9.87 5.54 -10.84
N TRP A 37 -10.00 5.43 -12.16
CA TRP A 37 -9.35 4.35 -12.92
C TRP A 37 -7.83 4.47 -12.91
N GLN A 38 -7.28 5.66 -13.16
CA GLN A 38 -5.83 5.89 -13.13
C GLN A 38 -5.23 5.55 -11.77
N TRP A 39 -5.88 6.02 -10.71
CA TRP A 39 -5.47 5.73 -9.35
C TRP A 39 -5.58 4.24 -9.01
N SER A 40 -6.73 3.62 -9.31
CA SER A 40 -6.99 2.20 -9.04
C SER A 40 -6.02 1.29 -9.80
N LEU A 41 -5.69 1.63 -11.04
CA LEU A 41 -4.72 0.89 -11.84
C LEU A 41 -3.32 0.96 -11.20
N LEU A 42 -2.86 2.14 -10.78
CA LEU A 42 -1.54 2.28 -10.15
C LEU A 42 -1.47 1.58 -8.79
N PHE A 43 -2.54 1.69 -7.98
CA PHE A 43 -2.64 1.00 -6.70
C PHE A 43 -2.67 -0.53 -6.90
N GLY A 44 -3.47 -1.00 -7.87
CA GLY A 44 -3.57 -2.41 -8.25
C GLY A 44 -2.25 -2.98 -8.78
N ILE A 45 -1.54 -2.26 -9.64
CA ILE A 45 -0.20 -2.64 -10.14
C ILE A 45 0.78 -2.75 -8.98
N THR A 46 0.78 -1.78 -8.05
CA THR A 46 1.64 -1.81 -6.86
C THR A 46 1.35 -3.07 -6.02
N GLY A 47 0.08 -3.35 -5.75
CA GLY A 47 -0.33 -4.57 -5.03
C GLY A 47 0.05 -5.85 -5.77
N ALA A 48 -0.11 -5.89 -7.09
CA ALA A 48 0.25 -7.03 -7.92
C ALA A 48 1.77 -7.31 -7.88
N ILE A 49 2.61 -6.27 -7.98
CA ILE A 49 4.07 -6.41 -7.88
C ILE A 49 4.46 -6.95 -6.50
N VAL A 50 3.85 -6.43 -5.42
CA VAL A 50 4.08 -6.94 -4.06
C VAL A 50 3.72 -8.42 -3.98
N CYS A 51 2.52 -8.81 -4.40
CA CYS A 51 2.07 -10.19 -4.37
C CYS A 51 2.98 -11.10 -5.22
N ALA A 52 3.29 -10.70 -6.45
CA ALA A 52 4.16 -11.44 -7.35
C ALA A 52 5.56 -11.64 -6.76
N SER A 53 6.15 -10.61 -6.14
CA SER A 53 7.47 -10.75 -5.50
C SER A 53 7.48 -11.75 -4.36
N LYS A 54 6.41 -11.81 -3.56
CA LYS A 54 6.29 -12.77 -2.47
C LYS A 54 6.05 -14.18 -2.98
N LEU A 55 5.22 -14.35 -4.02
CA LEU A 55 5.01 -15.64 -4.66
C LEU A 55 6.29 -16.15 -5.33
N ALA A 56 7.05 -15.27 -5.98
CA ALA A 56 8.36 -15.58 -6.56
C ALA A 56 9.35 -16.09 -5.48
N PHE A 57 9.39 -15.43 -4.32
CA PHE A 57 10.20 -15.91 -3.20
C PHE A 57 9.69 -17.23 -2.63
N MET A 58 8.41 -17.31 -2.24
CA MET A 58 7.84 -18.48 -1.57
C MET A 58 7.75 -19.71 -2.47
N GLY A 59 7.54 -19.53 -3.77
CA GLY A 59 7.39 -20.62 -4.74
C GLY A 59 8.71 -21.04 -5.40
N TRP A 60 9.62 -20.09 -5.67
CA TRP A 60 10.86 -20.34 -6.43
C TRP A 60 12.15 -19.98 -5.67
N GLY A 61 12.07 -19.48 -4.44
CA GLY A 61 13.23 -19.08 -3.65
C GLY A 61 13.93 -17.82 -4.15
N LEU A 62 13.28 -17.00 -4.99
CA LEU A 62 13.85 -15.77 -5.54
C LEU A 62 13.97 -14.68 -4.47
N GLY A 63 15.11 -14.62 -3.80
CA GLY A 63 15.48 -13.64 -2.78
C GLY A 63 16.96 -13.25 -2.86
N ILE A 64 17.36 -12.27 -2.06
CA ILE A 64 18.76 -11.80 -1.98
C ILE A 64 19.23 -11.95 -0.54
N ARG A 65 20.14 -12.90 -0.29
CA ARG A 65 20.60 -13.26 1.06
C ARG A 65 21.36 -12.11 1.71
N GLU A 66 22.24 -11.45 0.95
CA GLU A 66 23.11 -10.36 1.41
C GLU A 66 22.31 -9.14 1.89
N LEU A 67 21.09 -8.99 1.37
CA LEU A 67 20.16 -7.91 1.74
C LEU A 67 19.03 -8.37 2.67
N ASP A 68 19.00 -9.65 3.05
CA ASP A 68 17.87 -10.29 3.73
C ASP A 68 16.51 -10.01 3.03
N TYR A 69 16.50 -10.03 1.70
CA TYR A 69 15.35 -9.65 0.88
C TYR A 69 14.53 -10.87 0.46
N THR A 70 13.25 -10.88 0.84
CA THR A 70 12.29 -11.95 0.48
C THR A 70 11.09 -11.45 -0.33
N GLY A 71 11.12 -10.18 -0.76
CA GLY A 71 10.04 -9.54 -1.52
C GLY A 71 9.64 -8.18 -0.95
N PHE A 72 8.82 -7.43 -1.68
CA PHE A 72 8.41 -6.10 -1.25
C PHE A 72 7.55 -6.14 0.02
N SER A 73 7.82 -5.22 0.97
CA SER A 73 6.96 -5.02 2.14
C SER A 73 5.61 -4.45 1.72
N GLY A 74 4.56 -5.27 1.75
CA GLY A 74 3.22 -4.86 1.34
C GLY A 74 2.64 -3.71 2.17
N HIS A 75 2.92 -3.67 3.48
CA HIS A 75 2.50 -2.54 4.33
C HIS A 75 3.15 -1.24 3.86
N SER A 76 4.46 -1.27 3.64
CA SER A 76 5.21 -0.10 3.21
C SER A 76 4.76 0.37 1.82
N ALA A 77 4.64 -0.55 0.87
CA ALA A 77 4.26 -0.26 -0.51
C ALA A 77 2.82 0.28 -0.63
N LEU A 78 1.85 -0.42 -0.02
CA LEU A 78 0.46 0.00 -0.10
C LEU A 78 0.22 1.30 0.67
N SER A 79 0.88 1.53 1.82
CA SER A 79 0.79 2.81 2.53
C SER A 79 1.34 3.97 1.70
N ALA A 80 2.50 3.80 1.06
CA ALA A 80 3.10 4.85 0.22
C ALA A 80 2.32 5.08 -1.08
N ALA A 81 1.60 4.07 -1.59
CA ALA A 81 0.71 4.20 -2.74
C ALA A 81 -0.65 4.84 -2.38
N PHE A 82 -1.11 4.68 -1.13
CA PHE A 82 -2.44 5.12 -0.69
C PHE A 82 -2.43 6.50 -0.01
N TRP A 83 -1.73 6.65 1.11
CA TRP A 83 -1.88 7.80 2.01
C TRP A 83 -1.56 9.17 1.38
N PRO A 84 -0.47 9.34 0.61
CA PRO A 84 -0.17 10.62 -0.02
C PRO A 84 -1.29 11.10 -0.95
N ILE A 85 -1.86 10.18 -1.74
CA ILE A 85 -2.94 10.48 -2.69
C ILE A 85 -4.26 10.71 -1.96
N PHE A 86 -4.55 9.85 -0.97
CA PHE A 86 -5.76 9.96 -0.17
C PHE A 86 -5.84 11.33 0.53
N LEU A 87 -4.77 11.74 1.22
CA LEU A 87 -4.72 13.05 1.88
C LEU A 87 -4.73 14.20 0.87
N TRP A 88 -4.07 14.05 -0.28
CA TRP A 88 -4.16 15.02 -1.37
C TRP A 88 -5.61 15.23 -1.83
N LEU A 89 -6.37 14.16 -2.08
CA LEU A 89 -7.77 14.21 -2.49
C LEU A 89 -8.68 14.85 -1.42
N LEU A 90 -8.48 14.52 -0.14
CA LEU A 90 -9.22 15.17 0.95
C LEU A 90 -8.92 16.67 1.02
N SER A 91 -7.69 17.07 0.66
CA SER A 91 -7.23 18.44 0.69
C SER A 91 -7.51 19.25 -0.58
N ALA A 92 -8.17 18.66 -1.60
CA ALA A 92 -8.33 19.25 -2.93
C ALA A 92 -9.01 20.63 -2.96
N ARG A 93 -9.85 20.91 -1.96
CA ARG A 93 -10.57 22.19 -1.78
C ARG A 93 -9.73 23.31 -1.15
N PHE A 94 -8.54 23.00 -0.64
CA PHE A 94 -7.69 23.95 0.07
C PHE A 94 -6.52 24.44 -0.80
N SER A 95 -5.75 25.39 -0.26
CA SER A 95 -4.62 26.00 -0.95
C SER A 95 -3.55 24.97 -1.37
N ALA A 96 -2.81 25.29 -2.43
CA ALA A 96 -1.73 24.44 -2.94
C ALA A 96 -0.65 24.14 -1.88
N GLY A 97 -0.44 25.04 -0.91
CA GLY A 97 0.45 24.82 0.22
C GLY A 97 -0.05 23.69 1.13
N LEU A 98 -1.34 23.68 1.46
CA LEU A 98 -1.93 22.64 2.30
C LEU A 98 -1.97 21.28 1.58
N GLN A 99 -2.21 21.28 0.27
CA GLN A 99 -2.15 20.05 -0.53
C GLN A 99 -0.74 19.42 -0.52
N LYS A 100 0.32 20.23 -0.64
CA LYS A 100 1.70 19.75 -0.52
C LYS A 100 2.00 19.20 0.88
N ALA A 101 1.53 19.88 1.93
CA ALA A 101 1.66 19.42 3.30
C ALA A 101 0.92 18.09 3.53
N ALA A 102 -0.26 17.92 2.94
CA ALA A 102 -1.05 16.68 3.00
C ALA A 102 -0.31 15.51 2.34
N VAL A 103 0.26 15.72 1.15
CA VAL A 103 1.10 14.73 0.46
C VAL A 103 2.32 14.35 1.31
N ALA A 104 3.04 15.34 1.84
CA ALA A 104 4.21 15.11 2.69
C ALA A 104 3.85 14.31 3.95
N THR A 105 2.74 14.65 4.60
CA THR A 105 2.20 13.92 5.76
C THR A 105 1.89 12.47 5.40
N GLY A 106 1.32 12.22 4.21
CA GLY A 106 1.04 10.87 3.74
C GLY A 106 2.30 10.03 3.56
N TYR A 107 3.38 10.62 3.05
CA TYR A 107 4.66 9.91 2.94
C TYR A 107 5.32 9.66 4.29
N ILE A 108 5.24 10.62 5.21
CA ILE A 108 5.72 10.45 6.59
C ILE A 108 4.96 9.31 7.26
N LEU A 109 3.63 9.25 7.12
CA LEU A 109 2.82 8.16 7.65
C LEU A 109 3.25 6.81 7.05
N ALA A 110 3.46 6.74 5.74
CA ALA A 110 3.95 5.52 5.10
C ALA A 110 5.32 5.08 5.63
N ALA A 111 6.25 6.02 5.82
CA ALA A 111 7.56 5.74 6.41
C ALA A 111 7.46 5.24 7.86
N VAL A 112 6.58 5.82 8.67
CA VAL A 112 6.31 5.39 10.05
C VAL A 112 5.70 3.98 10.08
N VAL A 113 4.77 3.67 9.17
CA VAL A 113 4.23 2.32 9.00
C VAL A 113 5.35 1.34 8.62
N GLY A 114 6.18 1.69 7.64
CA GLY A 114 7.34 0.89 7.23
C GLY A 114 8.30 0.63 8.40
N TYR A 115 8.64 1.67 9.16
CA TYR A 115 9.49 1.57 10.34
C TYR A 115 8.88 0.66 11.41
N SER A 116 7.56 0.71 11.63
CA SER A 116 6.90 -0.20 12.57
C SER A 116 7.10 -1.67 12.21
N ARG A 117 7.25 -2.00 10.92
CA ARG A 117 7.51 -3.37 10.44
C ARG A 117 8.90 -3.88 10.82
N LEU A 118 9.88 -2.97 10.90
CA LEU A 118 11.22 -3.27 11.38
C LEU A 118 11.22 -3.53 12.89
N VAL A 119 10.52 -2.68 13.64
CA VAL A 119 10.44 -2.79 15.12
C VAL A 119 9.76 -4.08 15.56
N ILE A 120 8.74 -4.53 14.83
CA ILE A 120 8.08 -5.83 15.13
C ILE A 120 8.78 -7.03 14.47
N HIS A 121 9.98 -6.84 13.91
CA HIS A 121 10.80 -7.86 13.26
C HIS A 121 10.08 -8.67 12.17
N ALA A 122 9.09 -8.08 11.51
CA ALA A 122 8.30 -8.77 10.49
C ALA A 122 8.89 -8.65 9.08
N HIS A 123 9.75 -7.66 8.85
CA HIS A 123 10.41 -7.41 7.57
C HIS A 123 11.85 -6.94 7.79
N SER A 124 12.71 -7.18 6.81
CA SER A 124 14.06 -6.63 6.79
C SER A 124 14.05 -5.19 6.27
N VAL A 125 15.17 -4.49 6.46
CA VAL A 125 15.33 -3.10 6.00
C VAL A 125 15.18 -2.99 4.48
N SER A 126 15.74 -3.93 3.74
CA SER A 126 15.67 -3.95 2.27
C SER A 126 14.24 -4.06 1.77
N GLU A 127 13.42 -4.92 2.38
CA GLU A 127 12.01 -5.12 2.02
C GLU A 127 11.16 -3.88 2.28
N VAL A 128 11.42 -3.20 3.40
CA VAL A 128 10.73 -1.96 3.77
C VAL A 128 11.10 -0.83 2.81
N ILE A 129 12.39 -0.60 2.56
CA ILE A 129 12.86 0.43 1.64
C ILE A 129 12.36 0.17 0.23
N ALA A 130 12.50 -1.06 -0.28
CA ALA A 130 12.01 -1.44 -1.60
C ALA A 130 10.49 -1.22 -1.71
N GLY A 131 9.74 -1.60 -0.68
CA GLY A 131 8.29 -1.37 -0.62
C GLY A 131 7.94 0.12 -0.65
N LEU A 132 8.57 0.94 0.19
CA LEU A 132 8.35 2.39 0.22
C LEU A 132 8.66 3.03 -1.14
N LEU A 133 9.77 2.67 -1.77
CA LEU A 133 10.17 3.19 -3.08
C LEU A 133 9.16 2.80 -4.17
N LEU A 134 8.71 1.54 -4.18
CA LEU A 134 7.70 1.07 -5.14
C LEU A 134 6.40 1.87 -5.01
N GLY A 135 5.87 1.99 -3.79
CA GLY A 135 4.63 2.73 -3.55
C GLY A 135 4.77 4.23 -3.83
N ALA A 136 5.91 4.83 -3.45
CA ALA A 136 6.20 6.24 -3.70
C ALA A 136 6.38 6.55 -5.19
N ALA A 137 6.99 5.65 -5.97
CA ALA A 137 7.07 5.82 -7.42
C ALA A 137 5.67 5.81 -8.06
N GLY A 138 4.81 4.87 -7.66
CA GLY A 138 3.43 4.80 -8.14
C GLY A 138 2.61 6.04 -7.78
N SER A 139 2.69 6.50 -6.53
CA SER A 139 1.92 7.68 -6.09
C SER A 139 2.48 9.01 -6.60
N ALA A 140 3.80 9.16 -6.70
CA ALA A 140 4.41 10.32 -7.33
C ALA A 140 4.03 10.41 -8.82
N LEU A 141 4.05 9.29 -9.55
CA LEU A 141 3.62 9.24 -10.95
C LEU A 141 2.18 9.72 -11.08
N PHE A 142 1.26 9.20 -10.25
CA PHE A 142 -0.13 9.65 -10.23
C PHE A 142 -0.25 11.16 -10.02
N LEU A 143 0.39 11.69 -8.97
CA LEU A 143 0.31 13.11 -8.61
C LEU A 143 0.88 14.02 -9.71
N VAL A 144 1.97 13.60 -10.37
CA VAL A 144 2.56 14.33 -11.50
C VAL A 144 1.63 14.33 -12.70
N LEU A 145 0.97 13.20 -13.01
CA LEU A 145 -0.02 13.12 -14.07
C LEU A 145 -1.20 14.06 -13.79
N GLN A 146 -1.75 14.03 -12.58
CA GLN A 146 -2.87 14.91 -12.20
C GLN A 146 -2.51 16.39 -12.28
N LYS A 147 -1.30 16.78 -11.84
CA LYS A 147 -0.85 18.18 -11.94
C LYS A 147 -0.84 18.70 -13.39
N ARG A 148 -0.72 17.83 -14.38
CA ARG A 148 -0.67 18.20 -15.81
C ARG A 148 -2.04 18.20 -16.48
N THR A 149 -3.03 17.51 -15.93
CA THR A 149 -4.28 17.19 -16.65
C THR A 149 -5.56 17.55 -15.90
N SER A 150 -5.52 17.83 -14.60
CA SER A 150 -6.75 17.92 -13.80
C SER A 150 -7.45 19.27 -13.94
N ASP A 151 -8.71 19.21 -14.37
CA ASP A 151 -9.71 20.24 -14.12
C ASP A 151 -10.04 20.25 -12.61
N PRO A 152 -10.02 21.42 -11.91
CA PRO A 152 -10.40 21.55 -10.51
C PRO A 152 -11.73 20.85 -10.13
N GLU A 153 -12.70 20.78 -11.05
CA GLU A 153 -13.98 20.12 -10.78
C GLU A 153 -13.91 18.60 -10.61
N SER A 154 -12.89 17.97 -11.21
CA SER A 154 -12.68 16.51 -11.17
C SER A 154 -12.14 16.00 -9.83
N VAL A 155 -11.55 16.89 -9.01
CA VAL A 155 -10.86 16.51 -7.76
C VAL A 155 -11.69 16.84 -6.51
N ASN A 156 -12.69 17.70 -6.63
CA ASN A 156 -13.56 18.03 -5.50
C ASN A 156 -14.37 16.80 -5.06
N ILE A 157 -14.42 16.51 -3.76
CA ILE A 157 -15.22 15.41 -3.19
C ILE A 157 -16.31 16.04 -2.32
N SER A 158 -17.55 15.57 -2.46
CA SER A 158 -18.66 16.05 -1.62
C SER A 158 -18.37 15.80 -0.13
N TRP A 159 -18.96 16.60 0.76
CA TRP A 159 -18.77 16.39 2.21
C TRP A 159 -19.22 14.99 2.67
N GLY A 160 -20.29 14.45 2.07
CA GLY A 160 -20.72 13.06 2.32
C GLY A 160 -19.69 12.02 1.85
N GLY A 161 -19.05 12.26 0.69
CA GLY A 161 -17.94 11.43 0.23
C GLY A 161 -16.74 11.47 1.18
N VAL A 162 -16.35 12.66 1.64
CA VAL A 162 -15.27 12.82 2.63
C VAL A 162 -15.60 12.09 3.94
N ALA A 163 -16.83 12.24 4.45
CA ALA A 163 -17.25 11.55 5.66
C ALA A 163 -17.14 10.02 5.49
N CYS A 164 -17.61 9.48 4.36
CA CYS A 164 -17.47 8.05 4.05
C CYS A 164 -16.01 7.61 4.04
N LEU A 165 -15.14 8.36 3.36
CA LEU A 165 -13.71 8.06 3.23
C LEU A 165 -12.95 8.09 4.55
N VAL A 166 -13.36 8.94 5.49
CA VAL A 166 -12.75 9.01 6.83
C VAL A 166 -13.32 7.93 7.76
N MET A 167 -14.63 7.67 7.70
CA MET A 167 -15.27 6.71 8.61
C MET A 167 -14.89 5.26 8.35
N VAL A 168 -14.75 4.85 7.07
CA VAL A 168 -14.38 3.46 6.71
C VAL A 168 -13.06 3.02 7.38
N PRO A 169 -11.93 3.73 7.21
CA PRO A 169 -10.68 3.34 7.86
C PRO A 169 -10.78 3.42 9.39
N LEU A 170 -11.49 4.42 9.95
CA LEU A 170 -11.64 4.54 11.41
C LEU A 170 -12.37 3.35 12.02
N ILE A 171 -13.44 2.86 11.39
CA ILE A 171 -14.18 1.69 11.86
C ILE A 171 -13.29 0.43 11.78
N LEU A 172 -12.59 0.25 10.66
CA LEU A 172 -11.73 -0.92 10.45
C LEU A 172 -10.53 -0.96 11.40
N LEU A 173 -9.96 0.21 11.72
CA LEU A 173 -8.90 0.32 12.72
C LEU A 173 -9.35 -0.10 14.13
N HIS A 174 -10.64 0.05 14.46
CA HIS A 174 -11.19 -0.38 15.75
C HIS A 174 -11.52 -1.88 15.81
N SER A 175 -11.78 -2.54 14.67
CA SER A 175 -12.16 -3.96 14.66
C SER A 175 -10.99 -4.92 14.91
N GLY A 176 -9.74 -4.50 14.72
CA GLY A 176 -8.53 -5.25 15.15
C GLY A 176 -8.24 -6.59 14.47
N SER A 177 -9.10 -7.07 13.56
CA SER A 177 -8.89 -8.32 12.83
C SER A 177 -7.83 -8.16 11.72
N LYS A 178 -6.80 -9.00 11.73
CA LYS A 178 -5.75 -9.04 10.69
C LYS A 178 -6.18 -9.94 9.53
N ALA A 179 -5.87 -9.55 8.28
CA ALA A 179 -6.18 -10.39 7.13
C ALA A 179 -5.26 -11.62 7.10
N PRO A 180 -5.78 -12.81 6.73
CA PRO A 180 -4.98 -14.02 6.54
C PRO A 180 -4.19 -14.00 5.22
N THR A 181 -3.60 -12.86 4.84
CA THR A 181 -2.96 -12.68 3.53
C THR A 181 -1.71 -13.55 3.38
N GLN A 182 -0.94 -13.74 4.46
CA GLN A 182 0.29 -14.54 4.42
C GLN A 182 0.03 -16.04 4.24
N SER A 183 -0.99 -16.59 4.91
CA SER A 183 -1.36 -17.99 4.73
C SER A 183 -1.91 -18.25 3.32
N LEU A 184 -2.69 -17.31 2.78
CA LEU A 184 -3.19 -17.39 1.41
C LEU A 184 -2.06 -17.36 0.38
N LEU A 185 -1.09 -16.45 0.54
CA LEU A 185 0.09 -16.39 -0.33
C LEU A 185 0.90 -17.70 -0.27
N GLY A 186 1.04 -18.30 0.92
CA GLY A 186 1.69 -19.60 1.07
C GLY A 186 1.00 -20.73 0.31
N GLN A 187 -0.33 -20.81 0.42
CA GLN A 187 -1.12 -21.83 -0.30
C GLN A 187 -1.03 -21.67 -1.82
N ILE A 188 -1.09 -20.43 -2.33
CA ILE A 188 -0.93 -20.16 -3.76
C ILE A 188 0.49 -20.49 -4.21
N ALA A 189 1.51 -20.13 -3.42
CA ALA A 189 2.90 -20.42 -3.75
C ALA A 189 3.16 -21.93 -3.86
N THR A 190 2.60 -22.76 -2.97
CA THR A 190 2.71 -24.22 -3.06
C THR A 190 1.90 -24.82 -4.21
N ALA A 191 0.80 -24.18 -4.62
CA ALA A 191 -0.02 -24.68 -5.71
C ALA A 191 0.59 -24.42 -7.10
N VAL A 192 1.36 -23.33 -7.23
CA VAL A 192 1.89 -22.87 -8.53
C VAL A 192 3.40 -23.10 -8.65
N GLY A 193 4.12 -23.10 -7.52
CA GLY A 193 5.57 -23.27 -7.47
C GLY A 193 6.01 -24.74 -7.46
N PRO A 194 7.27 -25.03 -7.81
CA PRO A 194 7.83 -26.38 -7.82
C PRO A 194 8.12 -26.96 -6.41
N LEU A 195 7.85 -26.21 -5.33
CA LEU A 195 8.19 -26.59 -3.96
C LEU A 195 6.96 -27.11 -3.20
N ASP A 196 7.12 -28.25 -2.52
CA ASP A 196 6.06 -28.87 -1.69
C ASP A 196 5.67 -28.03 -0.46
N LYS A 197 6.53 -27.09 -0.06
CA LYS A 197 6.29 -26.15 1.05
C LYS A 197 6.82 -24.76 0.66
N PRO A 198 6.24 -23.67 1.21
CA PRO A 198 6.73 -22.33 0.93
C PRO A 198 8.19 -22.18 1.35
N PHE A 199 9.03 -21.66 0.46
CA PHE A 199 10.41 -21.28 0.76
C PHE A 199 10.42 -20.17 1.81
N THR A 200 11.26 -20.33 2.84
CA THR A 200 11.30 -19.42 3.98
C THR A 200 12.59 -18.60 4.04
N ARG A 201 12.58 -17.51 4.81
CA ARG A 201 13.80 -16.74 5.12
C ARG A 201 14.90 -17.62 5.74
N THR A 202 14.53 -18.61 6.55
CA THR A 202 15.49 -19.57 7.13
C THR A 202 16.16 -20.41 6.03
N ASP A 203 15.43 -20.80 4.99
CA ASP A 203 15.99 -21.55 3.86
C ASP A 203 16.96 -20.68 3.05
N LEU A 204 16.66 -19.39 2.87
CA LEU A 204 17.54 -18.41 2.21
C LEU A 204 18.91 -18.31 2.90
N HIS A 205 18.94 -18.27 4.23
CA HIS A 205 20.20 -18.15 5.00
C HIS A 205 20.92 -19.49 5.21
N LYS A 206 20.25 -20.62 4.95
CA LYS A 206 20.87 -21.96 4.98
C LYS A 206 21.61 -22.33 3.70
N GLN A 207 21.37 -21.62 2.59
CA GLN A 207 22.16 -21.78 1.37
C GLN A 207 23.58 -21.25 1.63
N ALA A 208 24.43 -22.13 2.14
CA ALA A 208 25.87 -21.92 2.23
C ALA A 208 26.45 -22.13 0.83
N TRP A 209 26.71 -21.02 0.14
CA TRP A 209 27.75 -20.95 -0.88
C TRP A 209 28.93 -20.22 -0.22
#